data_AF-A0A8X7WY11-F1
#
_entry.id   AF-A0A8X7WY11-F1
#
_cell.length_a   1.000
_cell.length_b   1.000
_cell.length_c   1.000
_cell.angle_alpha   90.00
_cell.angle_beta   90.00
_cell.angle_gamma   90.00
#
_symmetry.space_group_name_H-M   'P 1'
#
loop_
_entity.id
_entity.type
_entity.pdbx_description
1 polymer ?
#
loop_
_entity_poly.entity_id
_entity_poly.type
_entity_poly.pdbx_seq_one_letter_code
_entity_poly.pdbx_strand_id
1 'polypeptide(L)'
;MDMLGQKWDKLEGVTTYGCPNLMGKNVGLLRRMQYKVTEINPEQKLIFLHCVIHQEMLCKSVLKISHVIDVVTKIINFIRAGALNNRQFVSLLEEHESEHSDIDYQTAVRWLSLGKVLKRVWDLRAEIQEFCDKKDKDIPELSDTHWIADLVIDVDVTALMN
;
A
#
# COMPACT_ATOMS: atom_id res chain seq x y z
N MET A 1 5.23 -26.95 12.09
CA MET A 1 4.35 -27.49 13.14
C MET A 1 5.17 -28.33 14.11
N ASP A 2 5.81 -29.40 13.65
CA ASP A 2 6.61 -30.29 14.50
C ASP A 2 7.76 -29.57 15.23
N MET A 3 8.55 -28.76 14.51
CA MET A 3 9.60 -27.91 15.13
C MET A 3 9.05 -26.86 16.11
N LEU A 4 7.78 -26.51 16.00
CA LEU A 4 7.10 -25.55 16.89
C LEU A 4 6.32 -26.27 18.02
N GLY A 5 6.39 -27.60 18.10
CA GLY A 5 5.59 -28.40 19.04
C GLY A 5 4.08 -28.32 18.81
N GLN A 6 3.65 -27.83 17.65
CA GLN A 6 2.24 -27.64 17.31
C GLN A 6 1.68 -28.87 16.60
N LYS A 7 0.42 -29.19 16.86
CA LYS A 7 -0.24 -30.35 16.25
C LYS A 7 -0.96 -29.98 14.96
N TRP A 8 -0.84 -30.84 13.96
CA TRP A 8 -1.43 -30.64 12.64
C TRP A 8 -2.96 -30.79 12.61
N ASP A 9 -3.54 -31.61 13.48
CA ASP A 9 -4.99 -31.81 13.63
C ASP A 9 -5.74 -30.54 14.08
N LYS A 10 -5.03 -29.57 14.66
CA LYS A 10 -5.58 -28.26 15.07
C LYS A 10 -5.48 -27.18 14.00
N LEU A 11 -4.88 -27.47 12.84
CA LEU A 11 -4.73 -26.48 11.78
C LEU A 11 -6.04 -26.37 11.01
N GLU A 12 -6.71 -25.23 11.10
CA GLU A 12 -7.99 -24.99 10.40
C GLU A 12 -7.82 -24.18 9.11
N GLY A 13 -6.77 -23.35 9.03
CA GLY A 13 -6.56 -22.50 7.87
C GLY A 13 -5.15 -21.98 7.71
N VAL A 14 -4.84 -21.56 6.49
CA VAL A 14 -3.55 -21.03 6.09
C VAL A 14 -3.76 -19.79 5.23
N THR A 15 -3.14 -18.69 5.63
CA THR A 15 -3.13 -17.44 4.85
C THR A 15 -1.80 -17.30 4.13
N THR A 16 -1.82 -17.09 2.81
CA THR A 16 -0.59 -16.94 2.00
C THR A 16 -0.66 -15.74 1.05
N TYR A 17 0.49 -15.19 0.66
CA TYR A 17 0.58 -14.07 -0.28
C TYR A 17 0.27 -14.45 -1.75
N GLY A 18 -0.35 -15.61 -1.99
CA GLY A 18 -0.85 -16.01 -3.31
C GLY A 18 0.21 -16.32 -4.36
N CYS A 19 1.49 -16.48 -3.97
CA CYS A 19 2.56 -16.78 -4.93
C CYS A 19 2.32 -18.14 -5.61
N PRO A 20 2.60 -18.25 -6.93
CA PRO A 20 2.40 -19.49 -7.68
C PRO A 20 3.05 -20.73 -7.02
N ASN A 21 4.23 -20.57 -6.43
CA ASN A 21 4.94 -21.65 -5.73
C ASN A 21 4.21 -22.14 -4.47
N LEU A 22 3.39 -21.30 -3.85
CA LEU A 22 2.57 -21.67 -2.69
C LEU A 22 1.23 -22.28 -3.10
N MET A 23 0.64 -21.78 -4.19
CA MET A 23 -0.70 -22.16 -4.66
C MET A 23 -0.72 -23.29 -5.69
N GLY A 24 0.44 -23.82 -6.09
CA GLY A 24 0.52 -24.88 -7.10
C GLY A 24 -0.39 -26.07 -6.77
N LYS A 25 -1.28 -26.42 -7.70
CA LYS A 25 -2.33 -27.45 -7.51
C LYS A 25 -1.78 -28.83 -7.15
N ASN A 26 -0.59 -29.17 -7.63
CA ASN A 26 0.02 -30.50 -7.48
C ASN A 26 1.18 -30.52 -6.48
N VAL A 27 1.97 -29.44 -6.39
CA VAL A 27 3.23 -29.40 -5.62
C VAL A 27 3.37 -28.19 -4.70
N GLY A 28 2.38 -27.30 -4.65
CA GLY A 28 2.41 -26.08 -3.85
C GLY A 28 2.35 -26.35 -2.35
N LEU A 29 2.87 -25.41 -1.55
CA LEU A 29 2.90 -25.50 -0.09
C LEU A 29 1.52 -25.81 0.50
N LEU A 30 0.47 -25.11 0.04
CA LEU A 30 -0.90 -25.30 0.52
C LEU A 30 -1.39 -26.72 0.31
N ARG A 31 -1.09 -27.30 -0.86
CA ARG A 31 -1.46 -28.69 -1.18
C ARG A 31 -0.72 -29.68 -0.28
N ARG A 32 0.56 -29.47 -0.02
CA ARG A 32 1.36 -30.32 0.89
C ARG A 32 0.85 -30.25 2.33
N MET A 33 0.45 -29.07 2.79
CA MET A 33 -0.19 -28.89 4.10
C MET A 33 -1.53 -29.62 4.18
N GLN A 34 -2.37 -29.52 3.13
CA GLN A 34 -3.64 -30.27 3.07
C GLN A 34 -3.39 -31.78 3.15
N TYR A 35 -2.40 -32.31 2.43
CA TYR A 35 -2.07 -33.74 2.48
C TYR A 35 -1.65 -34.18 3.88
N LYS A 36 -0.79 -33.41 4.55
CA LYS A 36 -0.34 -33.71 5.92
C LYS A 36 -1.49 -33.74 6.92
N VAL A 37 -2.46 -32.84 6.78
CA VAL A 37 -3.65 -32.83 7.64
C VAL A 37 -4.57 -34.01 7.32
N THR A 38 -4.78 -34.34 6.05
CA THR A 38 -5.61 -35.50 5.65
C THR A 38 -5.00 -36.86 5.99
N GLU A 39 -3.66 -36.94 6.12
CA GLU A 39 -2.99 -38.14 6.65
C GLU A 39 -3.39 -38.44 8.11
N ILE A 40 -3.75 -37.40 8.88
CA ILE A 40 -4.12 -37.50 10.30
C ILE A 40 -5.64 -37.57 10.45
N ASN A 41 -6.37 -36.73 9.72
CA ASN A 41 -7.82 -36.67 9.70
C ASN A 41 -8.32 -36.50 8.26
N PRO A 42 -8.79 -37.59 7.60
CA PRO A 42 -9.21 -37.55 6.19
C PRO A 42 -10.31 -36.54 5.86
N GLU A 43 -11.16 -36.21 6.84
CA GLU A 43 -12.29 -35.28 6.67
C GLU A 43 -11.88 -33.81 6.85
N GLN A 44 -10.69 -33.54 7.40
CA GLN A 44 -10.27 -32.18 7.73
C GLN A 44 -9.78 -31.44 6.48
N LYS A 45 -10.50 -30.36 6.16
CA LYS A 45 -10.21 -29.50 5.02
C LYS A 45 -9.70 -28.15 5.51
N LEU A 46 -8.53 -27.76 5.02
CA LEU A 46 -7.94 -26.47 5.35
C LEU A 46 -8.65 -25.35 4.58
N ILE A 47 -8.91 -24.26 5.28
CA ILE A 47 -9.34 -23.00 4.67
C ILE A 47 -8.10 -22.27 4.17
N PHE A 48 -8.03 -22.02 2.86
CA PHE A 48 -6.95 -21.23 2.27
C PHE A 48 -7.43 -19.81 2.02
N LEU A 49 -6.77 -18.87 2.69
CA LEU A 49 -7.01 -17.45 2.53
C LEU A 49 -5.84 -16.82 1.78
N HIS A 50 -6.17 -15.86 0.92
CA HIS A 50 -5.17 -14.94 0.41
C HIS A 50 -4.84 -13.91 1.50
N CYS A 51 -3.57 -13.50 1.57
CA CYS A 51 -3.13 -12.44 2.46
C CYS A 51 -3.92 -11.16 2.16
N VAL A 52 -4.32 -10.44 3.20
CA VAL A 52 -4.98 -9.12 3.11
C VAL A 52 -4.23 -8.17 2.17
N ILE A 53 -2.90 -8.24 2.16
CA ILE A 53 -2.03 -7.47 1.26
C ILE A 53 -2.30 -7.75 -0.24
N HIS A 54 -2.70 -8.98 -0.59
CA HIS A 54 -3.08 -9.30 -1.98
C HIS A 54 -4.48 -8.78 -2.32
N GLN A 55 -5.41 -8.81 -1.35
CA GLN A 55 -6.75 -8.25 -1.54
C GLN A 55 -6.71 -6.73 -1.69
N GLU A 56 -5.85 -6.06 -0.93
CA GLU A 56 -5.54 -4.63 -1.05
C GLU A 56 -5.08 -4.25 -2.47
N MET A 57 -4.18 -5.05 -3.07
CA MET A 57 -3.74 -4.84 -4.46
C MET A 57 -4.88 -5.02 -5.48
N LEU A 58 -5.81 -5.94 -5.23
CA LEU A 58 -7.02 -6.12 -6.03
C LEU A 58 -7.98 -4.93 -5.88
N CYS A 59 -8.12 -4.38 -4.68
CA CYS A 59 -8.94 -3.18 -4.43
C CYS A 59 -8.48 -1.99 -5.27
N LYS A 60 -7.17 -1.76 -5.48
CA LYS A 60 -6.68 -0.73 -6.42
C LYS A 60 -7.31 -0.87 -7.81
N SER A 61 -7.37 -2.10 -8.33
CA SER A 61 -7.90 -2.37 -9.66
C SER A 61 -9.42 -2.18 -9.75
N VAL A 62 -10.13 -2.41 -8.64
CA VAL A 62 -11.59 -2.25 -8.55
C VAL A 62 -11.98 -0.79 -8.35
N LEU A 63 -11.29 -0.08 -7.45
CA LEU A 63 -11.55 1.32 -7.12
C LEU A 63 -11.12 2.29 -8.23
N LYS A 64 -10.31 1.82 -9.19
CA LYS A 64 -9.81 2.59 -10.35
C LYS A 64 -9.04 3.87 -9.98
N ILE A 65 -8.43 3.91 -8.80
CA ILE A 65 -7.70 5.07 -8.25
C ILE A 65 -6.30 5.29 -8.83
N SER A 66 -5.98 4.64 -9.96
CA SER A 66 -4.63 4.69 -10.53
C SER A 66 -4.26 6.10 -10.99
N HIS A 67 -5.21 6.90 -11.47
CA HIS A 67 -4.93 8.27 -11.92
C HIS A 67 -4.48 9.18 -10.77
N VAL A 68 -5.05 9.03 -9.58
CA VAL A 68 -4.58 9.73 -8.36
C VAL A 68 -3.21 9.22 -7.93
N ILE A 69 -3.04 7.90 -7.84
CA ILE A 69 -1.78 7.30 -7.38
C ILE A 69 -0.61 7.69 -8.29
N ASP A 70 -0.81 7.72 -9.61
CA ASP A 70 0.26 8.01 -10.56
C ASP A 70 0.74 9.46 -10.42
N VAL A 71 -0.17 10.41 -10.19
CA VAL A 71 0.17 11.82 -9.94
C VAL A 71 0.86 11.98 -8.59
N VAL A 72 0.31 11.38 -7.53
CA VAL A 72 0.93 11.37 -6.20
C VAL A 72 2.35 10.79 -6.26
N THR A 73 2.55 9.71 -7.01
CA THR A 73 3.87 9.10 -7.22
C THR A 73 4.82 10.06 -7.93
N LYS A 74 4.35 10.80 -8.95
CA LYS A 74 5.16 11.82 -9.64
C LYS A 74 5.59 12.94 -8.69
N ILE A 75 4.67 13.45 -7.86
CA ILE A 75 4.94 14.50 -6.86
C ILE A 75 6.03 14.03 -5.89
N ILE A 76 5.86 12.85 -5.31
CA ILE A 76 6.80 12.29 -4.33
C ILE A 76 8.17 12.05 -4.96
N ASN A 77 8.20 11.45 -6.15
CA ASN A 77 9.45 11.22 -6.86
C ASN A 77 10.18 12.52 -7.19
N PHE A 78 9.45 13.59 -7.49
CA PHE A 78 10.03 14.90 -7.75
C PHE A 78 10.60 15.56 -6.48
N ILE A 79 9.82 15.61 -5.39
CA ILE A 79 10.26 16.15 -4.10
C ILE A 79 11.48 15.38 -3.59
N ARG A 80 11.49 14.07 -3.77
CA ARG A 80 12.58 13.19 -3.35
C ARG A 80 13.65 12.98 -4.42
N ALA A 81 13.56 13.67 -5.57
CA ALA A 81 14.59 13.63 -6.60
C ALA A 81 15.85 14.36 -6.09
N GLY A 82 16.72 13.60 -5.43
CA GLY A 82 17.97 14.10 -4.88
C GLY A 82 17.83 14.77 -3.51
N ALA A 83 18.96 14.84 -2.80
CA ALA A 83 19.01 15.35 -1.42
C ALA A 83 18.65 16.84 -1.30
N LEU A 84 18.90 17.63 -2.35
CA LEU A 84 18.62 19.07 -2.34
C LEU A 84 17.12 19.36 -2.34
N ASN A 85 16.35 18.72 -3.22
CA ASN A 85 14.91 18.93 -3.30
C ASN A 85 14.20 18.54 -2.00
N ASN A 86 14.57 17.38 -1.42
CA ASN A 86 14.00 16.95 -0.14
C ASN A 86 14.32 17.94 0.97
N ARG A 87 15.58 18.40 1.11
CA ARG A 87 15.94 19.40 2.14
C ARG A 87 15.18 20.71 1.98
N GLN A 88 15.06 21.20 0.74
CA GLN A 88 14.33 22.44 0.47
C GLN A 88 12.84 22.31 0.75
N PHE A 89 12.25 21.15 0.47
CA PHE A 89 10.86 20.88 0.81
C PHE A 89 10.67 20.79 2.33
N VAL A 90 11.55 20.10 3.05
CA VAL A 90 11.52 20.05 4.52
C VAL A 90 11.64 21.45 5.12
N SER A 91 12.55 22.29 4.64
CA SER A 91 12.66 23.68 5.09
C SER A 91 11.39 24.51 4.81
N LEU A 92 10.69 24.24 3.70
CA LEU A 92 9.40 24.88 3.41
C LEU A 92 8.33 24.45 4.42
N LEU A 93 8.28 23.16 4.79
CA LEU A 93 7.36 22.66 5.81
C LEU A 93 7.63 23.27 7.18
N GLU A 94 8.90 23.45 7.55
CA GLU A 94 9.30 24.12 8.79
C GLU A 94 8.88 25.59 8.81
N GLU A 95 9.04 26.31 7.69
CA GLU A 95 8.63 27.71 7.55
C GLU A 95 7.11 27.89 7.71
N HIS A 96 6.33 26.93 7.21
CA HIS A 96 4.88 26.92 7.31
C HIS A 96 4.34 26.36 8.64
N GLU A 97 5.22 26.02 9.58
CA GLU A 97 4.88 25.35 10.85
C GLU A 97 4.01 24.10 10.63
N SER A 98 4.30 23.35 9.56
CA SER A 98 3.51 22.19 9.17
C SER A 98 3.52 21.10 10.24
N GLU A 99 2.38 20.43 10.43
CA GLU A 99 2.27 19.27 11.32
C GLU A 99 3.10 18.08 10.82
N HIS A 100 3.45 18.04 9.52
CA HIS A 100 4.25 16.98 8.92
C HIS A 100 5.69 17.43 8.69
N SER A 101 6.66 16.59 9.03
CA SER A 101 8.08 16.91 8.90
C SER A 101 8.73 16.54 7.55
N ASP A 102 8.13 15.64 6.77
CA ASP A 102 8.56 15.22 5.41
C ASP A 102 7.43 14.40 4.77
N ILE A 103 7.49 14.13 3.46
CA ILE A 103 6.66 13.12 2.79
C ILE A 103 7.37 11.76 2.78
N ASP A 104 6.79 10.76 3.46
CA ASP A 104 7.39 9.42 3.60
C ASP A 104 7.74 8.77 2.24
N TYR A 105 8.96 8.25 2.10
CA TYR A 105 9.34 7.38 0.97
C TYR A 105 8.77 5.98 1.19
N GLN A 106 8.11 5.41 0.18
CA GLN A 106 7.63 4.04 0.28
C GLN A 106 8.79 3.04 0.38
N THR A 107 8.97 2.43 1.55
CA THR A 107 9.66 1.14 1.71
C THR A 107 8.62 0.02 1.70
N ALA A 108 8.38 -0.53 0.51
CA ALA A 108 8.01 -1.92 0.25
C ALA A 108 6.92 -2.61 1.11
N VAL A 109 5.88 -1.91 1.58
CA VAL A 109 4.58 -2.51 1.96
C VAL A 109 3.45 -1.68 1.33
N ARG A 110 2.98 -2.15 0.16
CA ARG A 110 2.48 -1.33 -0.95
C ARG A 110 1.10 -0.67 -0.80
N TRP A 111 0.32 -0.99 0.24
CA TRP A 111 -1.03 -0.43 0.40
C TRP A 111 -1.33 0.12 1.80
N LEU A 112 -0.89 -0.54 2.88
CA LEU A 112 -0.94 0.05 4.23
C LEU A 112 -0.18 1.40 4.34
N SER A 113 0.81 1.62 3.46
CA SER A 113 1.48 2.92 3.32
C SER A 113 0.77 3.89 2.36
N LEU A 114 -0.11 3.41 1.49
CA LEU A 114 -0.77 4.25 0.50
C LEU A 114 -1.72 5.25 1.15
N GLY A 115 -2.58 4.82 2.07
CA GLY A 115 -3.52 5.73 2.74
C GLY A 115 -2.81 6.87 3.48
N LYS A 116 -1.70 6.56 4.16
CA LYS A 116 -0.85 7.55 4.82
C LYS A 116 -0.23 8.55 3.83
N VAL A 117 0.25 8.04 2.70
CA VAL A 117 0.85 8.87 1.64
C VAL A 117 -0.19 9.78 1.00
N LEU A 118 -1.36 9.25 0.64
CA LEU A 118 -2.45 10.05 0.07
C LEU A 118 -2.89 11.12 1.05
N LYS A 119 -3.08 10.75 2.33
CA LYS A 119 -3.45 11.69 3.39
C LYS A 119 -2.41 12.80 3.54
N ARG A 120 -1.12 12.47 3.53
CA ARG A 120 -0.07 13.48 3.64
C ARG A 120 0.01 14.40 2.43
N VAL A 121 -0.19 13.89 1.21
CA VAL A 121 -0.27 14.75 0.01
C VAL A 121 -1.50 15.65 0.05
N TRP A 122 -2.62 15.14 0.56
CA TRP A 122 -3.82 15.95 0.78
C TRP A 122 -3.59 17.09 1.77
N ASP A 123 -2.98 16.78 2.92
CA ASP A 123 -2.70 17.76 3.98
C ASP A 123 -1.71 18.84 3.51
N LEU A 124 -0.68 18.44 2.75
CA LEU A 124 0.41 19.31 2.28
C LEU A 124 0.17 19.92 0.89
N ARG A 125 -1.06 19.90 0.37
CA ARG A 125 -1.32 20.26 -1.04
C ARG A 125 -0.85 21.68 -1.39
N ALA A 126 -0.93 22.61 -0.43
CA ALA A 126 -0.58 24.02 -0.65
C ALA A 126 0.94 24.18 -0.74
N GLU A 127 1.67 23.56 0.19
CA GLU A 127 3.13 23.53 0.25
C GLU A 127 3.70 22.78 -0.95
N ILE A 128 3.05 21.70 -1.38
CA ILE A 128 3.42 20.95 -2.59
C ILE A 128 3.25 21.82 -3.84
N GLN A 129 2.13 22.52 -3.99
CA GLN A 129 1.90 23.42 -5.12
C GLN A 129 2.96 24.52 -5.15
N GLU A 130 3.19 25.19 -4.01
CA GLU A 130 4.19 26.25 -3.89
C GLU A 130 5.61 25.75 -4.21
N PHE A 131 5.97 24.56 -3.72
CA PHE A 131 7.27 23.96 -4.02
C PHE A 131 7.43 23.65 -5.51
N CYS A 132 6.37 23.15 -6.15
CA CYS A 132 6.36 22.86 -7.59
C CYS A 132 6.50 24.15 -8.41
N ASP A 133 5.78 25.20 -8.04
CA ASP A 133 5.85 26.52 -8.68
C ASP A 133 7.25 27.14 -8.55
N LYS A 134 7.85 27.11 -7.36
CA LYS A 134 9.23 27.57 -7.09
C LYS A 134 10.30 26.83 -7.91
N LYS A 135 9.96 25.65 -8.44
CA LYS A 135 10.87 24.78 -9.19
C LYS A 135 10.52 24.66 -10.67
N ASP A 136 9.57 25.47 -11.16
CA ASP A 136 9.04 25.40 -12.51
C ASP A 136 8.57 23.98 -12.91
N LYS A 137 8.03 23.24 -11.93
CA LYS A 137 7.53 21.89 -12.12
C LYS A 137 6.02 21.92 -12.33
N ASP A 138 5.60 21.75 -13.58
CA ASP A 138 4.18 21.71 -13.92
C ASP A 138 3.52 20.40 -13.45
N ILE A 139 2.47 20.54 -12.64
CA ILE A 139 1.59 19.47 -12.14
C ILE A 139 0.14 20.02 -12.18
N PRO A 140 -0.53 19.99 -13.34
CA PRO A 140 -1.83 20.63 -13.52
C PRO A 140 -2.92 20.06 -12.61
N GLU A 141 -2.78 18.80 -12.19
CA GLU A 141 -3.75 18.12 -11.34
C GLU A 141 -3.91 18.78 -9.96
N LEU A 142 -2.87 19.48 -9.45
CA LEU A 142 -2.95 20.21 -8.18
C LEU A 142 -3.90 21.42 -8.25
N SER A 143 -4.26 21.88 -9.45
CA SER A 143 -5.26 22.92 -9.71
C SER A 143 -6.59 22.39 -10.26
N ASP A 144 -6.67 21.09 -10.58
CA ASP A 144 -7.89 20.48 -11.11
C ASP A 144 -8.83 20.05 -9.98
N THR A 145 -9.95 20.76 -9.87
CA THR A 145 -11.02 20.46 -8.91
C THR A 145 -11.54 19.02 -8.95
N HIS A 146 -11.56 18.36 -10.12
CA HIS A 146 -12.03 16.98 -10.23
C HIS A 146 -11.00 16.02 -9.65
N TRP A 147 -9.72 16.21 -9.99
CA TRP A 147 -8.65 15.39 -9.45
C TRP A 147 -8.52 15.56 -7.93
N ILE A 148 -8.67 16.78 -7.42
CA ILE A 148 -8.67 17.07 -5.97
C ILE A 148 -9.82 16.35 -5.27
N ALA A 149 -11.01 16.31 -5.89
CA ALA A 149 -12.15 15.57 -5.35
C ALA A 149 -11.89 14.05 -5.33
N ASP A 150 -11.28 13.50 -6.37
CA ASP A 150 -10.89 12.09 -6.40
C ASP A 150 -9.83 11.78 -5.33
N LEU A 151 -8.85 12.67 -5.13
CA LEU A 151 -7.83 12.51 -4.10
C LEU A 151 -8.45 12.43 -2.70
N VAL A 152 -9.40 13.29 -2.34
CA VAL A 152 -10.02 13.24 -1.00
C VAL A 152 -10.89 11.99 -0.83
N ILE A 153 -11.61 11.56 -1.87
CA ILE A 153 -12.36 10.30 -1.85
C ILE A 153 -11.41 9.13 -1.62
N ASP A 154 -10.26 9.10 -2.28
CA ASP A 154 -9.27 8.05 -2.14
C ASP A 154 -8.64 8.04 -0.74
N VAL A 155 -8.41 9.21 -0.15
CA VAL A 155 -7.99 9.34 1.25
C VAL A 155 -9.03 8.72 2.18
N ASP A 156 -10.30 9.05 2.02
CA ASP A 156 -11.38 8.55 2.88
C ASP A 156 -11.56 7.03 2.72
N VAL A 157 -11.60 6.53 1.49
CA VAL A 157 -11.73 5.10 1.20
C VAL A 157 -10.55 4.32 1.76
N THR A 158 -9.32 4.81 1.58
CA THR A 158 -8.13 4.12 2.09
C THR A 158 -8.02 4.19 3.61
N ALA A 159 -8.57 5.21 4.26
CA ALA A 159 -8.69 5.25 5.72
C ALA A 159 -9.63 4.17 6.27
N LEU A 160 -10.70 3.82 5.55
CA LEU A 160 -11.63 2.75 5.93
C LEU A 160 -11.07 1.33 5.72
N MET A 161 -9.95 1.22 5.01
CA MET A 161 -9.32 -0.06 4.67
C MET A 161 -8.14 -0.42 5.59
N ASN A 162 -7.75 0.47 6.51
CA ASN A 162 -6.60 0.30 7.41
C ASN A 162 -7.02 -0.01 8.85
#